data_AF-A0A554MHF9-F1
#
_entry.id   AF-A0A554MHF9-F1
#
_cell.length_a   1.000
_cell.length_b   1.000
_cell.length_c   1.000
_cell.angle_alpha   90.00
_cell.angle_beta   90.00
_cell.angle_gamma   90.00
#
_symmetry.space_group_name_H-M   'P 1'
#
loop_
_entity.id
_entity.type
_entity.pdbx_description
1 polymer ?
#
loop_
_entity_poly.entity_id
_entity_poly.type
_entity_poly.pdbx_seq_one_letter_code
_entity_poly.pdbx_strand_id
1 'polypeptide(L)'
;MKKILTLCIVHKGDKVLLGMKKRGFGQGKWNGFGGKLKEGEGLVEAMKREVREEAGISLKEFEEQGVLEFEFLGNSEILETHVFKALDFEGEPQETEEMKPCWFPIQEIPFDSMWPDDRYWYPLFLQGKRFKGRFLFKDQNTIQEYSLEQLP
;
A
#
# COMPACT_ATOMS: atom_id res chain seq x y z
N MET A 1 -18.47 -7.73 -5.77
CA MET A 1 -18.00 -8.46 -4.55
C MET A 1 -16.84 -7.69 -3.96
N LYS A 2 -16.76 -7.50 -2.65
CA LYS A 2 -15.66 -6.75 -2.02
C LYS A 2 -14.58 -7.73 -1.52
N LYS A 3 -13.32 -7.45 -1.86
CA LYS A 3 -12.14 -8.13 -1.32
C LYS A 3 -11.42 -7.16 -0.39
N ILE A 4 -11.00 -7.64 0.77
CA ILE A 4 -10.27 -6.84 1.76
C ILE A 4 -8.77 -7.12 1.57
N LEU A 5 -7.98 -6.04 1.58
CA LEU A 5 -6.54 -6.05 1.43
C LEU A 5 -5.89 -5.18 2.49
N THR A 6 -4.60 -5.39 2.67
CA THR A 6 -3.71 -4.55 3.47
C THR A 6 -2.68 -3.88 2.57
N LEU A 7 -2.20 -2.71 2.98
CA LEU A 7 -1.06 -2.03 2.39
C LEU A 7 -0.30 -1.34 3.51
N CYS A 8 0.95 -1.71 3.74
CA CYS A 8 1.80 -1.14 4.77
C CYS A 8 2.96 -0.38 4.14
N ILE A 9 3.15 0.87 4.55
CA ILE A 9 4.34 1.66 4.21
C ILE A 9 5.19 1.77 5.48
N VAL A 10 6.44 1.33 5.38
CA VAL A 10 7.37 1.33 6.51
C VAL A 10 8.18 2.60 6.51
N HIS A 11 8.22 3.29 7.64
CA HIS A 11 9.00 4.50 7.85
C HIS A 11 10.27 4.22 8.65
N LYS A 12 11.34 4.95 8.31
CA LYS A 12 12.55 5.03 9.13
C LYS A 12 13.16 6.42 8.97
N GLY A 13 12.97 7.28 9.98
CA GLY A 13 13.36 8.68 9.90
C GLY A 13 12.62 9.42 8.77
N ASP A 14 13.38 10.03 7.86
CA ASP A 14 12.89 10.78 6.71
C ASP A 14 12.75 9.93 5.44
N LYS A 15 12.73 8.59 5.59
CA LYS A 15 12.62 7.64 4.48
C LYS A 15 11.42 6.72 4.62
N VAL A 16 10.95 6.27 3.47
CA VAL A 16 9.95 5.21 3.33
C VAL A 16 10.57 4.01 2.62
N LEU A 17 10.17 2.81 3.01
CA LEU A 17 10.51 1.58 2.30
C LEU A 17 9.39 1.27 1.30
N LEU A 18 9.77 1.12 0.04
CA LEU A 18 8.87 0.67 -1.03
C LEU A 18 9.41 -0.60 -1.68
N GLY A 19 8.53 -1.45 -2.18
CA GLY A 19 8.87 -2.63 -2.97
C GLY A 19 8.57 -2.43 -4.45
N MET A 20 9.55 -2.67 -5.32
CA MET A 20 9.29 -2.80 -6.76
C MET A 20 8.67 -4.16 -7.01
N LYS A 21 7.43 -4.17 -7.50
CA LYS A 21 6.70 -5.42 -7.74
C LYS A 21 7.24 -6.16 -8.97
N LYS A 22 7.71 -7.39 -8.77
CA LYS A 22 8.40 -8.20 -9.77
C LYS A 22 7.46 -9.04 -10.63
N ARG A 23 6.26 -9.37 -10.12
CA ARG A 23 5.28 -10.23 -10.81
C ARG A 23 3.83 -9.88 -10.44
N GLY A 24 2.89 -10.32 -11.28
CA GLY A 24 1.46 -10.21 -11.03
C GLY A 24 0.88 -8.80 -11.21
N PHE A 25 -0.26 -8.54 -10.56
CA PHE A 25 -0.98 -7.27 -10.67
C PHE A 25 -0.18 -6.11 -10.06
N GLY A 26 0.09 -5.07 -10.85
CA GLY A 26 0.98 -3.96 -10.47
C GLY A 26 2.47 -4.19 -10.72
N GLN A 27 2.84 -5.23 -11.48
CA GLN A 27 4.24 -5.45 -11.87
C GLN A 27 4.88 -4.19 -12.47
N GLY A 28 6.12 -3.90 -12.07
CA GLY A 28 6.89 -2.74 -12.55
C GLY A 28 6.57 -1.44 -11.81
N LYS A 29 5.71 -1.47 -10.78
CA LYS A 29 5.43 -0.33 -9.92
C LYS A 29 6.06 -0.48 -8.55
N TRP A 30 6.50 0.64 -7.99
CA TRP A 30 6.81 0.76 -6.56
C TRP A 30 5.52 0.85 -5.76
N ASN A 31 5.45 0.15 -4.63
CA ASN A 31 4.35 0.26 -3.69
C ASN A 31 4.79 -0.03 -2.24
N GLY A 32 3.88 0.16 -1.29
CA GLY A 32 3.97 -0.49 0.03
C GLY A 32 3.80 -2.01 -0.07
N PHE A 33 3.89 -2.68 1.08
CA PHE A 33 3.84 -4.13 1.20
C PHE A 33 2.47 -4.58 1.68
N GLY A 34 1.87 -5.57 1.04
CA GLY A 34 0.51 -5.97 1.40
C GLY A 34 -0.21 -6.80 0.36
N GLY A 35 -1.32 -7.39 0.81
CA GLY A 35 -2.09 -8.32 0.00
C GLY A 35 -3.45 -8.62 0.59
N LYS A 36 -4.10 -9.63 0.02
CA LYS A 36 -5.47 -10.03 0.36
C LYS A 36 -5.49 -10.77 1.69
N LEU A 37 -6.57 -10.58 2.44
CA LEU A 37 -6.85 -11.43 3.60
C LEU A 37 -7.10 -12.87 3.14
N LYS A 38 -6.56 -13.83 3.89
CA LYS A 38 -6.92 -15.25 3.79
C LYS A 38 -8.24 -15.51 4.53
N GLU A 39 -8.88 -16.64 4.23
CA GLU A 39 -10.11 -17.04 4.91
C GLU A 39 -9.88 -17.20 6.42
N GLY A 40 -10.71 -16.54 7.24
CA GLY A 40 -10.57 -16.52 8.70
C GLY A 40 -9.42 -15.65 9.24
N GLU A 41 -8.66 -14.97 8.38
CA GLU A 41 -7.52 -14.14 8.79
C GLU A 41 -7.98 -12.74 9.23
N GLY A 42 -7.45 -12.26 10.36
CA GLY A 42 -7.65 -10.90 10.82
C GLY A 42 -6.81 -9.89 10.03
N LEU A 43 -7.27 -8.65 9.95
CA LEU A 43 -6.62 -7.58 9.18
C LEU A 43 -5.15 -7.35 9.57
N VAL A 44 -4.87 -7.25 10.88
CA VAL A 44 -3.51 -7.04 11.41
C VAL A 44 -2.62 -8.25 11.16
N GLU A 45 -3.16 -9.46 11.25
CA GLU A 45 -2.42 -10.69 10.98
C GLU A 45 -2.03 -10.78 9.50
N ALA A 46 -2.96 -10.44 8.59
CA ALA A 46 -2.70 -10.35 7.16
C ALA A 46 -1.59 -9.33 6.86
N MET A 47 -1.68 -8.11 7.41
CA MET A 47 -0.67 -7.07 7.20
C MET A 47 0.73 -7.54 7.64
N LYS A 48 0.85 -8.12 8.84
CA LYS A 48 2.13 -8.62 9.36
C LYS A 48 2.69 -9.75 8.51
N ARG A 49 1.82 -10.67 8.07
CA ARG A 49 2.20 -11.78 7.19
C ARG A 49 2.73 -11.26 5.86
N GLU A 50 1.98 -10.41 5.18
CA GLU A 50 2.34 -9.87 3.85
C GLU A 50 3.66 -9.10 3.92
N VAL A 51 3.85 -8.23 4.91
CA VAL A 51 5.12 -7.50 5.09
C VAL A 51 6.29 -8.47 5.31
N ARG A 52 6.09 -9.54 6.07
CA ARG A 52 7.13 -10.55 6.28
C ARG A 52 7.41 -11.34 4.99
N GLU A 53 6.38 -11.74 4.26
CA GLU A 53 6.47 -12.50 3.01
C GLU A 53 7.13 -11.67 1.89
N GLU A 54 6.83 -10.37 1.79
CA GLU A 54 7.29 -9.52 0.70
C GLU A 54 8.60 -8.77 0.99
N ALA A 55 8.89 -8.44 2.26
CA ALA A 55 10.05 -7.64 2.65
C ALA A 55 10.99 -8.32 3.66
N GLY A 56 10.61 -9.46 4.25
CA GLY A 56 11.48 -10.18 5.20
C GLY A 56 11.58 -9.56 6.60
N ILE A 57 10.78 -8.53 6.92
CA ILE A 57 10.81 -7.82 8.20
C ILE A 57 9.58 -8.08 9.05
N SER A 58 9.70 -7.86 10.37
CA SER A 58 8.62 -8.06 11.34
C SER A 58 8.21 -6.74 11.98
N LEU A 59 6.95 -6.35 11.83
CA LEU A 59 6.43 -5.08 12.36
C LEU A 59 6.26 -5.11 13.89
N LYS A 60 6.63 -4.00 14.55
CA LYS A 60 6.50 -3.80 16.00
C LYS A 60 5.47 -2.74 16.35
N GLU A 61 5.61 -1.57 15.77
CA GLU A 61 4.69 -0.45 15.97
C GLU A 61 4.15 0.02 14.63
N PHE A 62 2.83 0.13 14.54
CA PHE A 62 2.13 0.54 13.33
C PHE A 62 0.77 1.15 13.67
N GLU A 63 0.25 1.94 12.76
CA GLU A 63 -1.02 2.63 12.87
C GLU A 63 -1.81 2.54 11.55
N GLU A 64 -3.12 2.35 11.64
CA GLU A 64 -4.00 2.40 10.48
C GLU A 64 -4.27 3.85 10.09
N GLN A 65 -3.92 4.24 8.87
CA GLN A 65 -4.03 5.60 8.37
C GLN A 65 -5.26 5.80 7.49
N GLY A 66 -5.76 4.79 6.79
CA GLY A 66 -6.92 5.01 5.94
C GLY A 66 -7.42 3.80 5.20
N VAL A 67 -8.51 4.01 4.46
CA VAL A 67 -9.14 2.96 3.64
C VAL A 67 -9.35 3.49 2.23
N LEU A 68 -8.89 2.73 1.24
CA LEU A 68 -9.01 3.03 -0.18
C LEU A 68 -9.83 1.95 -0.87
N GLU A 69 -10.89 2.34 -1.58
CA GLU A 69 -11.65 1.44 -2.43
C GLU A 69 -11.22 1.60 -3.89
N PHE A 70 -10.75 0.51 -4.51
CA PHE A 70 -10.38 0.49 -5.92
C PHE A 70 -11.37 -0.33 -6.74
N GLU A 71 -11.79 0.26 -7.85
CA GLU A 71 -12.62 -0.38 -8.87
C GLU A 71 -11.93 -0.29 -10.23
N PHE A 72 -12.20 -1.27 -11.09
CA PHE A 72 -11.68 -1.30 -12.46
C PHE A 72 -12.85 -1.47 -13.43
N LEU A 73 -12.90 -0.65 -14.48
CA LEU A 73 -13.96 -0.74 -15.49
C LEU A 73 -14.06 -2.17 -16.06
N GLY A 74 -15.30 -2.67 -16.15
CA GLY A 74 -15.57 -4.03 -16.60
C GLY A 74 -15.32 -5.12 -15.55
N ASN A 75 -14.87 -4.76 -14.34
CA ASN A 75 -14.73 -5.65 -13.20
C ASN A 75 -15.70 -5.24 -12.07
N SER A 76 -16.49 -6.20 -11.56
CA SER A 76 -17.44 -5.97 -10.47
C SER A 76 -16.84 -6.18 -9.07
N GLU A 77 -15.54 -6.48 -9.01
CA GLU A 77 -14.79 -6.60 -7.76
C GLU A 77 -14.34 -5.22 -7.26
N ILE A 78 -14.59 -4.96 -5.97
CA ILE A 78 -14.08 -3.80 -5.25
C ILE A 78 -12.93 -4.28 -4.39
N LEU A 79 -11.77 -3.64 -4.50
CA LEU A 79 -10.62 -3.89 -3.64
C LEU A 79 -10.62 -2.84 -2.52
N GLU A 80 -11.09 -3.21 -1.33
CA GLU A 80 -10.99 -2.37 -0.13
C GLU A 80 -9.63 -2.60 0.52
N THR A 81 -8.77 -1.59 0.48
CA THR A 81 -7.39 -1.66 0.94
C THR A 81 -7.21 -0.80 2.18
N HIS A 82 -6.87 -1.44 3.30
CA HIS A 82 -6.54 -0.75 4.54
C HIS A 82 -5.06 -0.38 4.54
N VAL A 83 -4.79 0.93 4.66
CA VAL A 83 -3.45 1.50 4.60
C VAL A 83 -2.90 1.67 6.00
N PHE A 84 -1.74 1.10 6.25
CA PHE A 84 -1.01 1.15 7.51
C PHE A 84 0.32 1.87 7.35
N LYS A 85 0.71 2.59 8.40
CA LYS A 85 2.04 3.14 8.57
C LYS A 85 2.77 2.35 9.63
N ALA A 86 3.92 1.77 9.30
CA ALA A 86 4.79 1.15 10.29
C ALA A 86 5.88 2.15 10.74
N LEU A 87 6.05 2.28 12.06
CA LEU A 87 6.99 3.19 12.71
C LEU A 87 8.19 2.44 13.28
N ASP A 88 8.00 1.17 13.65
CA ASP A 88 9.06 0.30 14.17
C ASP A 88 8.95 -1.13 13.63
N PHE A 89 10.10 -1.75 13.40
CA PHE A 89 10.22 -3.09 12.83
C PHE A 89 11.57 -3.74 13.18
N GLU A 90 11.60 -5.06 13.13
CA GLU A 90 12.81 -5.88 13.27
C GLU A 90 13.20 -6.55 11.96
N GLY A 91 14.51 -6.73 11.77
CA GLY A 91 15.10 -7.38 10.60
C GLY A 91 15.61 -6.39 9.56
N GLU A 92 16.19 -6.93 8.49
CA GLU A 92 16.68 -6.16 7.35
C GLU A 92 15.79 -6.46 6.14
N PRO A 93 15.33 -5.44 5.39
CA PRO A 93 14.56 -5.66 4.17
C PRO A 93 15.34 -6.49 3.14
N GLN A 94 14.71 -7.53 2.59
CA GLN A 94 15.32 -8.43 1.62
C GLN A 94 14.49 -8.52 0.35
N GLU A 95 15.17 -8.67 -0.79
CA GLU A 95 14.51 -8.97 -2.06
C GLU A 95 13.91 -10.38 -2.02
N THR A 96 12.67 -10.49 -2.48
CA THR A 96 11.91 -11.74 -2.55
C THR A 96 11.60 -12.08 -4.01
N GLU A 97 10.88 -13.18 -4.24
CA GLU A 97 10.35 -13.46 -5.58
C GLU A 97 9.32 -12.40 -6.02
N GLU A 98 8.66 -11.73 -5.07
CA GLU A 98 7.53 -10.84 -5.34
C GLU A 98 7.92 -9.37 -5.39
N MET A 99 8.79 -8.94 -4.48
CA MET A 99 9.15 -7.54 -4.28
C MET A 99 10.65 -7.35 -4.18
N LYS A 100 11.14 -6.23 -4.70
CA LYS A 100 12.49 -5.73 -4.45
C LYS A 100 12.43 -4.47 -3.57
N PRO A 101 12.67 -4.55 -2.26
CA PRO A 101 12.62 -3.40 -1.36
C PRO A 101 13.71 -2.36 -1.65
N CYS A 102 13.38 -1.09 -1.50
CA CYS A 102 14.30 0.04 -1.58
C CYS A 102 13.83 1.20 -0.70
N TRP A 103 14.78 1.86 -0.05
CA TRP A 103 14.51 3.05 0.76
C TRP A 103 14.53 4.30 -0.10
N PHE A 104 13.48 5.11 0.00
CA PHE A 104 13.38 6.41 -0.66
C PHE A 104 13.29 7.52 0.39
N PRO A 105 14.06 8.61 0.25
CA PRO A 105 13.75 9.86 0.94
C PRO A 105 12.32 10.29 0.65
N ILE A 106 11.61 10.84 1.64
CA ILE A 106 10.22 11.31 1.47
C ILE A 106 10.09 12.32 0.31
N GLN A 107 11.12 13.14 0.08
CA GLN A 107 11.14 14.14 -0.99
C GLN A 107 11.42 13.54 -2.38
N GLU A 108 11.87 12.29 -2.45
CA GLU A 108 12.30 11.60 -3.68
C GLU A 108 11.43 10.36 -3.95
N ILE A 109 10.22 10.33 -3.40
CA ILE A 109 9.26 9.23 -3.65
C ILE A 109 8.98 9.16 -5.17
N PRO A 110 9.13 7.99 -5.80
CA PRO A 110 9.12 7.86 -7.26
C PRO A 110 7.69 7.76 -7.82
N PHE A 111 6.86 8.77 -7.60
CA PHE A 111 5.44 8.77 -7.99
C PHE A 111 5.19 8.46 -9.48
N ASP A 112 6.14 8.75 -10.38
CA ASP A 112 6.05 8.42 -11.82
C ASP A 112 6.07 6.91 -12.08
N SER A 113 6.61 6.13 -11.16
CA SER A 113 6.72 4.67 -11.22
C SER A 113 5.87 3.98 -10.14
N MET A 114 4.90 4.68 -9.56
CA MET A 114 3.96 4.17 -8.56
C MET A 114 2.56 4.02 -9.17
N TRP A 115 1.55 3.68 -8.35
CA TRP A 115 0.19 3.75 -8.84
C TRP A 115 -0.26 5.21 -9.02
N PRO A 116 -1.08 5.53 -10.04
CA PRO A 116 -1.50 6.91 -10.28
C PRO A 116 -2.24 7.56 -9.10
N ASP A 117 -2.98 6.77 -8.31
CA ASP A 117 -3.75 7.24 -7.15
C ASP A 117 -2.87 7.66 -5.98
N ASP A 118 -1.65 7.12 -5.89
CA ASP A 118 -0.70 7.41 -4.81
C ASP A 118 -0.41 8.91 -4.74
N ARG A 119 -0.43 9.64 -5.86
CA ARG A 119 -0.26 11.10 -5.87
C ARG A 119 -1.31 11.87 -5.08
N TYR A 120 -2.49 11.28 -4.87
CA TYR A 120 -3.62 11.93 -4.22
C TYR A 120 -3.64 11.65 -2.73
N TRP A 121 -3.55 10.38 -2.31
CA TRP A 121 -3.68 10.00 -0.91
C TRP A 121 -2.36 10.00 -0.13
N TYR A 122 -1.23 9.73 -0.80
CA TYR A 122 0.08 9.64 -0.14
C TYR A 122 0.52 10.96 0.53
N PRO A 123 0.21 12.16 -0.02
CA PRO A 123 0.45 13.42 0.70
C PRO A 123 -0.28 13.54 2.04
N LEU A 124 -1.52 13.02 2.15
CA LEU A 124 -2.25 12.97 3.43
C LEU A 124 -1.60 11.99 4.39
N PHE A 125 -1.21 10.81 3.88
CA PHE A 125 -0.49 9.79 4.62
C PHE A 125 0.83 10.32 5.22
N LEU A 126 1.64 11.06 4.44
CA LEU A 126 2.89 11.66 4.92
C LEU A 126 2.68 12.72 6.01
N GLN A 127 1.53 13.41 5.98
CA GLN A 127 1.14 14.37 7.01
C GLN A 127 0.58 13.69 8.28
N GLY A 128 0.50 12.35 8.31
CA GLY A 128 -0.10 11.60 9.42
C GLY A 128 -1.60 11.81 9.55
N LYS A 129 -2.26 12.20 8.46
CA LYS A 129 -3.70 12.45 8.43
C LYS A 129 -4.43 11.17 8.05
N ARG A 130 -5.56 10.92 8.71
CA ARG A 130 -6.42 9.81 8.33
C ARG A 130 -7.23 10.14 7.08
N PHE A 131 -7.55 9.14 6.28
CA PHE A 131 -8.29 9.35 5.02
C PHE A 131 -9.18 8.18 4.64
N LYS A 132 -10.17 8.49 3.80
CA LYS A 132 -10.96 7.53 3.05
C LYS A 132 -11.00 7.96 1.59
N GLY A 133 -10.77 7.02 0.68
CA GLY A 133 -10.79 7.31 -0.76
C GLY A 133 -11.44 6.22 -1.57
N ARG A 134 -11.90 6.60 -2.77
CA ARG A 134 -12.38 5.69 -3.80
C ARG A 134 -11.80 6.11 -5.15
N PHE A 135 -11.31 5.14 -5.91
CA PHE A 135 -10.70 5.37 -7.21
C PHE A 135 -11.27 4.37 -8.22
N LEU A 136 -11.87 4.88 -9.28
CA LEU A 136 -12.31 4.11 -10.43
C LEU A 136 -11.23 4.20 -11.52
N PHE A 137 -10.65 3.06 -11.85
CA PHE A 137 -9.64 2.92 -12.89
C PHE A 137 -10.26 2.41 -14.19
N LYS A 138 -9.87 3.02 -15.31
CA LYS A 138 -10.15 2.46 -16.65
C LYS A 138 -9.23 1.27 -16.95
N ASP A 139 -7.97 1.40 -16.55
CA ASP A 139 -6.91 0.40 -16.64
C ASP A 139 -5.90 0.65 -15.50
N GLN A 140 -4.80 -0.09 -15.43
CA GLN A 140 -3.84 0.09 -14.33
C GLN A 140 -3.15 1.47 -14.30
N ASN A 141 -3.27 2.30 -15.34
CA ASN A 141 -2.54 3.56 -15.47
C ASN A 141 -3.45 4.79 -15.54
N THR A 142 -4.76 4.61 -15.70
CA THR A 142 -5.70 5.70 -15.94
C THR A 142 -6.82 5.72 -14.91
N ILE A 143 -6.82 6.75 -14.05
CA ILE A 143 -7.95 7.05 -13.15
C ILE A 143 -9.03 7.75 -13.97
N GLN A 144 -10.26 7.26 -13.88
CA GLN A 144 -11.41 7.86 -14.52
C GLN A 144 -12.17 8.79 -13.57
N GLU A 145 -12.41 8.32 -12.34
CA GLU A 145 -13.12 9.07 -11.30
C GLU A 145 -12.46 8.78 -9.95
N TYR A 146 -12.48 9.76 -9.04
CA TYR A 146 -12.05 9.53 -7.67
C TYR A 146 -12.77 10.45 -6.69
N SER A 147 -12.81 10.01 -5.43
CA SER A 147 -13.11 10.84 -4.28
C SER A 147 -12.09 10.55 -3.18
N LEU A 148 -11.67 11.58 -2.45
CA LEU A 148 -10.74 11.46 -1.35
C LEU A 148 -11.14 12.45 -0.25
N GLU A 149 -11.34 11.93 0.94
CA GLU A 149 -11.75 12.67 2.13
C GLU A 149 -10.70 12.50 3.22
N GLN A 150 -10.23 13.61 3.77
CA GLN A 150 -9.46 13.60 5.01
C GLN A 150 -10.43 13.40 6.18
N LEU A 151 -10.17 12.41 7.02
CA LEU A 151 -10.95 12.15 8.22
C LEU A 151 -10.47 13.03 9.39
N PRO A 152 -11.34 13.27 10.39
CA PRO A 152 -10.99 14.01 11.61
C PRO A 152 -9.82 13.42 12.39
#